data_AF-A0A967WUK5-F1
#
_entry.id   AF-A0A967WUK5-F1
#
_cell.length_a   1.000
_cell.length_b   1.000
_cell.length_c   1.000
_cell.angle_alpha   90.00
_cell.angle_beta   90.00
_cell.angle_gamma   90.00
#
_symmetry.space_group_name_H-M   'P 1'
#
loop_
_entity.id
_entity.type
_entity.pdbx_description
1 polymer ?
#
loop_
_entity_poly.entity_id
_entity_poly.type
_entity_poly.pdbx_seq_one_letter_code
_entity_poly.pdbx_strand_id
1 'polypeptide(L)'
;LKFLRQPQTETGHIHIAITRYALAYPEIRFSLTADARKTFQSSGSGELYDVLIAVYGLDVAEKTIEVASARESEQADDVKV
;
A
#
# COMPACT_ATOMS: atom_id res chain seq x y z
N LEU A 1 18.48 -19.75 15.96
CA LEU A 1 18.59 -18.29 15.65
C LEU A 1 19.68 -17.98 14.60
N LYS A 2 20.07 -18.91 13.72
CA LYS A 2 21.24 -18.73 12.83
C LYS A 2 20.98 -17.84 11.59
N PHE A 3 19.71 -17.50 11.32
CA PHE A 3 19.30 -16.77 10.11
C PHE A 3 18.52 -15.47 10.38
N LEU A 4 18.08 -15.27 11.63
CA LEU A 4 17.34 -14.07 12.02
C LEU A 4 18.31 -12.91 12.17
N ARG A 5 17.98 -11.76 11.59
CA ARG A 5 18.67 -10.51 11.87
C ARG A 5 18.23 -9.95 13.22
N GLN A 6 18.74 -8.76 13.55
CA GLN A 6 18.29 -8.04 14.74
C GLN A 6 16.76 -7.83 14.68
N PRO A 7 16.06 -7.89 15.83
CA PRO A 7 14.59 -7.77 15.86
C PRO A 7 14.04 -6.57 15.09
N GLN A 8 14.71 -5.42 15.19
CA GLN A 8 14.32 -4.21 14.45
C GLN A 8 14.34 -4.39 12.93
N THR A 9 15.32 -5.13 12.40
CA THR A 9 15.41 -5.41 10.96
C THR A 9 14.27 -6.31 10.50
N GLU A 10 13.94 -7.34 11.27
CA GLU A 10 12.83 -8.25 10.95
C GLU A 10 11.48 -7.54 11.05
N THR A 11 11.27 -6.70 12.07
CA THR A 11 10.09 -5.83 12.15
C THR A 11 9.99 -4.91 10.93
N GLY A 12 11.11 -4.38 10.44
CA GLY A 12 11.16 -3.60 9.21
C GLY A 12 10.73 -4.41 7.98
N HIS A 13 11.20 -5.65 7.84
CA HIS A 13 10.76 -6.53 6.76
C HIS A 13 9.25 -6.82 6.82
N ILE A 14 8.72 -7.09 8.01
CA ILE A 14 7.28 -7.32 8.23
C ILE A 14 6.50 -6.07 7.85
N HIS A 15 6.95 -4.89 8.27
CA HIS A 15 6.31 -3.62 7.93
C HIS A 15 6.22 -3.44 6.40
N ILE A 16 7.32 -3.65 5.67
CA ILE A 16 7.34 -3.55 4.20
C ILE A 16 6.37 -4.55 3.55
N ALA A 17 6.31 -5.78 4.06
CA ALA A 17 5.39 -6.78 3.52
C ALA A 17 3.93 -6.34 3.71
N ILE A 18 3.57 -5.89 4.91
CA ILE A 18 2.20 -5.45 5.23
C ILE A 18 1.79 -4.21 4.42
N THR A 19 2.67 -3.21 4.28
CA THR A 19 2.34 -2.01 3.52
C THR A 19 2.14 -2.30 2.03
N ARG A 20 2.91 -3.22 1.45
CA ARG A 20 2.69 -3.68 0.06
C ARG A 20 1.34 -4.35 -0.13
N TYR A 21 0.92 -5.19 0.82
CA TYR A 21 -0.41 -5.81 0.76
C TYR A 21 -1.52 -4.78 0.95
N ALA A 22 -1.34 -3.80 1.84
CA ALA A 22 -2.31 -2.72 2.00
C ALA A 22 -2.48 -1.91 0.70
N LEU A 23 -1.39 -1.65 -0.01
CA LEU A 23 -1.44 -0.95 -1.31
C LEU A 23 -2.07 -1.80 -2.42
N ALA A 24 -1.88 -3.12 -2.37
CA ALA A 24 -2.47 -4.04 -3.34
C ALA A 24 -3.98 -4.27 -3.12
N TYR A 25 -4.44 -4.15 -1.86
CA TYR A 25 -5.81 -4.45 -1.44
C TYR A 25 -6.34 -3.35 -0.50
N PRO A 26 -6.58 -2.12 -1.00
CA PRO A 26 -7.00 -0.98 -0.19
C PRO A 26 -8.37 -1.14 0.49
N GLU A 27 -9.18 -2.09 0.05
CA GLU A 27 -10.46 -2.49 0.64
C GLU A 27 -10.30 -3.30 1.94
N ILE A 28 -9.11 -3.84 2.21
CA ILE A 28 -8.82 -4.62 3.42
C ILE A 28 -8.16 -3.73 4.48
N ARG A 29 -8.70 -3.75 5.69
CA ARG A 29 -8.09 -3.07 6.85
C ARG A 29 -6.95 -3.92 7.42
N PHE A 30 -5.73 -3.42 7.31
CA PHE A 30 -4.54 -3.99 7.93
C PHE A 30 -4.23 -3.25 9.23
N SER A 31 -3.75 -3.99 10.24
CA SER A 31 -3.21 -3.41 11.47
C SER A 31 -1.97 -4.19 11.90
N LEU A 32 -0.88 -3.47 12.17
CA LEU A 32 0.38 -4.04 12.66
C LEU A 32 0.67 -3.48 14.05
N THR A 33 1.00 -4.38 14.99
CA THR A 33 1.44 -4.03 16.34
C THR A 33 2.78 -4.69 16.60
N ALA A 34 3.76 -3.90 17.01
CA ALA A 34 5.09 -4.35 17.40
C ALA A 34 5.42 -3.74 18.77
N ASP A 35 6.05 -4.52 19.66
CA ASP A 35 6.42 -4.07 21.00
C ASP A 35 5.27 -3.41 21.78
N ALA A 36 4.08 -4.02 21.70
CA ALA A 36 2.82 -3.53 22.28
C ALA A 36 2.35 -2.15 21.79
N ARG A 37 2.96 -1.61 20.72
CA ARG A 37 2.56 -0.36 20.08
C ARG A 37 2.03 -0.63 18.69
N LYS A 38 0.91 0.01 18.35
CA LYS A 38 0.39 -0.02 16.98
C LYS A 38 1.32 0.80 16.09
N THR A 39 1.99 0.13 15.15
CA THR A 39 2.98 0.75 14.27
C THR A 39 2.41 1.13 12.91
N PHE A 40 1.34 0.44 12.47
CA PHE A 40 0.67 0.74 11.21
C PHE A 40 -0.80 0.34 11.26
N GLN A 41 -1.66 1.11 10.58
CA GLN A 41 -3.05 0.76 10.34
C GLN A 41 -3.53 1.39 9.03
N SER A 42 -4.14 0.62 8.14
CA SER A 42 -4.80 1.13 6.93
C SER A 42 -6.26 1.51 7.20
N SER A 43 -6.82 2.36 6.31
CA SER A 43 -8.24 2.74 6.34
C SER A 43 -9.17 1.56 6.03
N GLY A 44 -8.82 0.72 5.05
CA GLY A 44 -9.72 -0.29 4.50
C GLY A 44 -10.93 0.33 3.79
N SER A 45 -10.78 1.55 3.25
CA SER A 45 -11.85 2.29 2.57
C SER A 45 -12.07 1.86 1.13
N GLY A 46 -11.13 1.11 0.54
CA GLY A 46 -11.11 0.83 -0.90
C GLY A 46 -10.33 1.86 -1.71
N GLU A 47 -10.04 3.03 -1.11
CA GLU A 47 -9.32 4.11 -1.77
C GLU A 47 -7.80 3.94 -1.61
N LEU A 48 -7.08 3.78 -2.72
CA LEU A 48 -5.62 3.64 -2.71
C LEU A 48 -4.93 4.87 -2.13
N TYR A 49 -5.52 6.06 -2.34
CA TYR A 49 -4.99 7.32 -1.82
C TYR A 49 -4.95 7.35 -0.28
N ASP A 50 -5.97 6.83 0.39
CA ASP A 50 -5.99 6.74 1.86
C ASP A 50 -4.87 5.82 2.38
N VAL A 51 -4.59 4.74 1.65
CA VAL A 51 -3.50 3.84 1.99
C VAL A 51 -2.14 4.50 1.75
N LEU A 52 -1.97 5.28 0.68
CA LEU A 52 -0.75 6.05 0.42
C LEU A 52 -0.45 7.03 1.56
N ILE A 53 -1.47 7.73 2.08
CA ILE A 53 -1.33 8.60 3.25
C ILE A 53 -0.90 7.79 4.47
N ALA A 54 -1.52 6.64 4.72
CA ALA A 54 -1.21 5.79 5.88
C ALA A 54 0.22 5.21 5.83
N VAL A 55 0.76 4.95 4.63
CA VAL A 55 2.10 4.34 4.44
C VAL A 55 3.21 5.39 4.37
N TYR A 56 3.01 6.46 3.60
CA TYR A 56 4.06 7.41 3.26
C TYR A 56 3.88 8.80 3.87
N GLY A 57 2.72 9.07 4.48
CA GLY A 57 2.36 10.40 4.97
C GLY A 57 1.68 11.25 3.89
N LEU A 58 1.01 12.31 4.36
CA LEU A 58 0.26 13.22 3.50
C LEU A 58 1.15 13.97 2.51
N ASP A 59 2.34 14.37 2.95
CA ASP A 59 3.31 15.16 2.18
C ASP A 59 3.88 14.42 0.97
N VAL A 60 3.94 13.09 1.02
CA VAL A 60 4.31 12.23 -0.10
C VAL A 60 3.08 11.94 -0.96
N ALA A 61 1.94 11.62 -0.34
CA ALA A 61 0.70 11.32 -1.05
C ALA A 61 0.26 12.48 -1.96
N GLU A 62 0.33 13.73 -1.49
CA GLU A 62 -0.03 14.92 -2.27
C GLU A 62 0.85 15.13 -3.51
N LYS A 63 2.06 14.56 -3.53
CA LYS A 63 3.00 14.66 -4.65
C LYS A 63 2.90 13.48 -5.61
N THR A 64 2.04 12.50 -5.33
CA THR A 64 1.81 11.38 -6.25
C THR A 64 0.95 11.82 -7.42
N ILE A 65 1.24 11.26 -8.59
CA ILE A 65 0.50 11.50 -9.82
C ILE A 65 -0.11 10.18 -10.24
N GLU A 66 -1.40 10.19 -10.55
CA GLU A 66 -2.09 9.02 -11.07
C GLU A 66 -1.51 8.62 -12.43
N VAL A 67 -1.17 7.34 -12.57
CA VAL A 67 -0.66 6.77 -13.81
C VAL A 67 -1.70 5.79 -14.34
N ALA A 68 -2.50 6.25 -15.31
CA ALA A 68 -3.40 5.38 -16.06
C ALA A 68 -2.59 4.61 -17.13
N SER A 69 -2.89 3.32 -17.29
CA SER A 69 -2.26 2.53 -18.36
C SER A 69 -2.98 2.78 -19.68
N ALA A 70 -2.23 3.15 -20.73
CA ALA A 70 -2.76 3.38 -22.07
C ALA A 70 -3.41 2.14 -22.73
N ARG A 71 -3.34 0.96 -22.11
CA ARG A 71 -3.99 -0.27 -22.62
C ARG A 71 -5.51 -0.27 -22.45
N GLU A 72 -6.08 0.66 -21.68
CA GLU A 72 -7.54 0.79 -21.55
C GLU A 72 -8.15 1.72 -22.61
N SER A 73 -7.34 2.56 -23.28
CA SER A 73 -7.83 3.51 -24.29
C SER A 73 -7.91 2.95 -25.72
N GLU A 74 -7.42 1.74 -25.99
CA GLU A 74 -7.43 1.14 -27.35
C GLU A 74 -8.66 0.25 -27.63
N GLN A 75 -9.52 -0.03 -26.64
CA GLN A 75 -10.67 -0.93 -26.82
C GLN A 75 -12.00 -0.21 -27.10
N ALA A 76 -12.04 1.13 -27.06
CA ALA A 76 -13.28 1.90 -27.20
C ALA A 76 -13.60 2.39 -28.63
N ASP A 77 -12.67 2.27 -29.59
CA ASP A 77 -12.84 2.80 -30.95
C ASP A 77 -13.30 1.76 -32.01
N ASP A 78 -13.48 0.48 -31.65
CA ASP A 78 -13.83 -0.58 -32.61
C ASP A 78 -15.32 -1.04 -32.57
N VAL A 79 -16.24 -0.19 -32.08
CA VAL A 79 -17.69 -0.42 -32.23
C VAL A 79 -18.33 0.73 -33.00
N LYS A 80 -17.97 0.84 -34.29
CA LYS A 80 -18.79 1.48 -35.32
C LYS A 80 -18.74 0.66 -36.60
N VAL A 81 -19.66 -0.30 -36.73
CA VAL A 81 -20.19 -0.76 -38.03
C VAL A 81 -21.69 -0.97 -37.87
#